data_AF-A0A419AY58-F1
#
_entry.id   AF-A0A419AY58-F1
#
_cell.length_a   1.000
_cell.length_b   1.000
_cell.length_c   1.000
_cell.angle_alpha   90.00
_cell.angle_beta   90.00
_cell.angle_gamma   90.00
#
_symmetry.space_group_name_H-M   'P 1'
#
loop_
_entity.id
_entity.type
_entity.pdbx_description
1 polymer ?
#
loop_
_entity_poly.entity_id
_entity_poly.type
_entity_poly.pdbx_seq_one_letter_code
_entity_poly.pdbx_strand_id
1 'polypeptide(L)'
;MSIEWWGFLTLTLIDIIISFFIFTGALNRNVYTLSGWYKIGLIAIAFGSLSQAALNLPFLILGKRIFSNTLPFWILKDIGIFIIAFLYVINTRKK
;
A
#
# COMPACT_ATOMS: atom_id res chain seq x y z
N MET A 1 -20.39 3.08 -17.58
CA MET A 1 -19.14 3.26 -16.83
C MET A 1 -17.96 3.16 -17.79
N SER A 2 -16.98 4.06 -17.68
CA SER A 2 -15.79 4.06 -18.56
C SER A 2 -14.78 2.98 -18.16
N ILE A 3 -13.87 2.62 -19.07
CA ILE A 3 -12.75 1.71 -18.77
C ILE A 3 -11.86 2.24 -17.64
N GLU A 4 -11.68 3.56 -17.59
CA GLU A 4 -10.94 4.23 -16.52
C GLU A 4 -11.58 3.98 -15.16
N TRP A 5 -12.91 4.08 -15.07
CA TRP A 5 -13.63 3.85 -13.82
C TRP A 5 -13.41 2.42 -13.28
N TRP A 6 -13.47 1.41 -14.15
CA TRP A 6 -13.17 0.04 -13.77
C TRP A 6 -11.72 -0.15 -13.33
N GLY A 7 -10.77 0.54 -13.99
CA GLY A 7 -9.36 0.55 -13.59
C GLY A 7 -9.16 1.12 -12.18
N PHE A 8 -9.73 2.29 -11.90
CA PHE A 8 -9.68 2.91 -10.57
C PHE A 8 -10.37 2.06 -9.51
N LEU A 9 -11.50 1.42 -9.82
CA LEU A 9 -12.21 0.56 -8.89
C LEU A 9 -11.34 -0.64 -8.50
N THR A 10 -10.79 -1.33 -9.51
CA THR A 10 -9.94 -2.50 -9.32
C THR A 10 -8.72 -2.15 -8.48
N LEU A 11 -8.05 -1.03 -8.80
CA LEU A 11 -6.88 -0.57 -8.07
C LEU A 11 -7.21 -0.22 -6.62
N THR A 12 -8.34 0.44 -6.39
CA THR A 12 -8.82 0.80 -5.03
C THR A 12 -9.13 -0.44 -4.20
N LEU A 13 -9.77 -1.46 -4.79
CA LEU A 13 -10.06 -2.72 -4.09
C LEU A 13 -8.76 -3.46 -3.73
N ILE A 14 -7.80 -3.53 -4.66
CA ILE A 14 -6.50 -4.14 -4.41
C ILE A 14 -5.77 -3.41 -3.27
N ASP A 15 -5.72 -2.08 -3.30
CA ASP A 15 -5.06 -1.30 -2.25
C ASP A 15 -5.71 -1.53 -0.88
N ILE A 16 -7.05 -1.60 -0.79
CA ILE A 16 -7.77 -1.91 0.45
C ILE A 16 -7.45 -3.33 0.93
N ILE A 17 -7.45 -4.32 0.03
CA ILE A 17 -7.16 -5.72 0.35
C ILE A 17 -5.73 -5.87 0.88
N ILE A 18 -4.75 -5.23 0.23
CA ILE A 18 -3.35 -5.23 0.67
C ILE A 18 -3.25 -4.66 2.08
N SER A 19 -3.80 -3.48 2.32
CA SER A 19 -3.77 -2.85 3.64
C SER A 19 -4.46 -3.72 4.70
N PHE A 20 -5.60 -4.34 4.36
CA PHE A 20 -6.29 -5.27 5.25
C PHE A 20 -5.42 -6.48 5.62
N PHE A 21 -4.76 -7.12 4.65
CA PHE A 21 -3.87 -8.24 4.93
C PHE A 21 -2.66 -7.84 5.77
N ILE A 22 -2.11 -6.64 5.57
CA ILE A 22 -0.99 -6.15 6.37
C ILE A 22 -1.44 -5.88 7.82
N PHE A 23 -2.59 -5.22 8.03
CA PHE A 23 -3.08 -4.95 9.38
C PHE A 23 -3.51 -6.21 10.13
N THR A 24 -4.21 -7.13 9.46
CA THR A 24 -4.57 -8.42 10.05
C THR A 24 -3.32 -9.26 10.34
N GLY A 25 -2.35 -9.24 9.42
CA GLY A 25 -1.04 -9.86 9.62
C GLY A 25 -0.30 -9.27 10.82
N ALA A 26 -0.37 -7.95 11.05
CA ALA A 26 0.25 -7.28 12.20
C ALA A 26 -0.24 -7.79 13.56
N LEU A 27 -1.46 -8.36 13.62
CA LEU A 27 -2.03 -8.96 14.84
C LEU A 27 -1.48 -10.37 15.12
N ASN A 28 -0.77 -10.98 14.17
CA ASN A 28 -0.19 -12.30 14.35
C ASN A 28 1.06 -12.24 15.24
N ARG A 29 1.16 -13.14 16.23
CA ARG A 29 2.32 -13.26 17.13
C ARG A 29 3.64 -13.46 16.38
N ASN A 30 3.61 -14.05 15.18
CA ASN A 30 4.83 -14.25 14.40
C ASN A 30 5.42 -12.94 13.84
N VAL A 31 4.72 -11.80 13.95
CA VAL A 31 5.28 -10.51 13.52
C VAL A 31 6.46 -10.09 14.38
N TYR A 32 6.57 -10.55 15.63
CA TYR A 32 7.71 -10.21 16.48
C TYR A 32 9.04 -10.74 15.92
N THR A 33 9.03 -11.82 15.15
CA THR A 33 10.23 -12.40 14.55
C THR A 33 10.71 -11.67 13.28
N LEU A 34 9.89 -10.76 12.73
CA LEU A 34 10.30 -9.92 11.60
C LEU A 34 11.28 -8.84 12.07
N SER A 35 12.33 -8.59 11.27
CA SER A 35 13.21 -7.45 11.46
C SER A 35 12.41 -6.14 11.46
N GLY A 36 12.83 -5.18 12.29
CA GLY A 36 12.19 -3.86 12.38
C GLY A 36 12.03 -3.18 11.02
N TRP A 37 12.99 -3.37 10.11
CA TRP A 37 12.93 -2.82 8.76
C TRP A 37 11.82 -3.42 7.90
N TYR A 38 11.50 -4.72 8.05
CA TYR A 38 10.34 -5.31 7.36
C TYR A 38 9.03 -4.71 7.88
N LYS A 39 8.94 -4.45 9.18
CA LYS A 39 7.75 -3.82 9.78
C LYS A 39 7.56 -2.41 9.25
N ILE A 40 8.63 -1.62 9.18
CA ILE A 40 8.60 -0.27 8.60
C ILE A 40 8.13 -0.32 7.13
N GLY A 41 8.69 -1.24 6.34
CA GLY A 41 8.27 -1.44 4.95
C GLY A 41 6.79 -1.79 4.83
N LEU A 42 6.29 -2.74 5.62
CA LEU A 42 4.88 -3.14 5.65
C LEU A 42 3.95 -1.99 6.05
N ILE A 43 4.33 -1.22 7.08
CA ILE A 43 3.57 -0.03 7.50
C ILE A 43 3.50 0.99 6.36
N ALA A 44 4.63 1.27 5.71
CA ALA A 44 4.66 2.19 4.57
C ALA A 44 3.75 1.72 3.41
N ILE A 45 3.75 0.42 3.10
CA ILE A 45 2.84 -0.16 2.09
C ILE A 45 1.37 0.03 2.50
N ALA A 46 1.01 -0.30 3.74
CA ALA A 46 -0.38 -0.22 4.20
C ALA A 46 -0.91 1.21 4.17
N PHE A 47 -0.14 2.19 4.66
CA PHE A 47 -0.54 3.59 4.63
C PHE A 47 -0.54 4.18 3.22
N GLY A 48 0.46 3.86 2.39
CA GLY A 48 0.52 4.30 1.00
C GLY A 48 -0.66 3.78 0.17
N SER A 49 -1.00 2.50 0.35
CA SER A 49 -2.15 1.87 -0.34
C SER A 49 -3.48 2.48 0.13
N LEU A 50 -3.69 2.69 1.43
CA LEU A 50 -4.88 3.39 1.92
C LEU A 50 -4.99 4.82 1.40
N SER A 51 -3.87 5.55 1.35
CA SER A 51 -3.86 6.91 0.79
C SER A 51 -4.23 6.90 -0.69
N GLN A 52 -3.76 5.91 -1.47
CA GLN A 52 -4.10 5.80 -2.88
C GLN A 52 -5.56 5.43 -3.08
N ALA A 53 -6.08 4.48 -2.29
CA ALA A 53 -7.51 4.14 -2.28
C ALA A 53 -8.38 5.37 -1.96
N ALA A 54 -7.99 6.16 -0.95
CA ALA A 54 -8.70 7.39 -0.58
C ALA A 54 -8.68 8.45 -1.70
N LEU A 55 -7.59 8.54 -2.48
CA LEU A 55 -7.49 9.47 -3.62
C LEU A 55 -8.32 9.04 -4.83
N ASN A 56 -8.53 7.74 -5.00
CA ASN A 56 -9.36 7.22 -6.08
C ASN A 56 -10.86 7.35 -5.77
N LEU A 57 -11.24 7.38 -4.48
CA LEU A 57 -12.63 7.40 -4.01
C LEU A 57 -13.47 8.56 -4.61
N PRO A 58 -13.00 9.82 -4.66
CA PRO A 58 -13.75 10.92 -5.26
C PRO A 58 -14.03 10.72 -6.74
N PHE A 59 -13.10 10.11 -7.48
CA PHE A 59 -13.33 9.79 -8.89
C PHE A 59 -14.39 8.70 -9.03
N LEU A 60 -14.37 7.68 -8.16
CA LEU A 60 -15.32 6.58 -8.20
C LEU A 60 -16.74 6.99 -7.82
N ILE A 61 -16.90 7.90 -6.84
CA ILE A 61 -18.19 8.34 -6.31
C ILE A 61 -18.76 9.54 -7.10
N LEU A 62 -17.92 10.55 -7.36
CA LEU A 62 -18.35 11.85 -7.89
C LEU A 62 -17.98 12.03 -9.37
N GLY A 63 -17.22 11.10 -9.97
CA GLY A 63 -16.70 11.24 -11.33
C GLY A 63 -15.62 12.32 -11.48
N LYS A 64 -15.13 12.88 -10.36
CA LYS A 64 -14.17 14.00 -10.35
C LYS A 64 -12.82 13.56 -9.83
N ARG A 65 -11.76 13.85 -10.58
CA ARG A 65 -10.38 13.68 -10.12
C ARG A 65 -10.02 14.83 -9.19
N ILE A 66 -9.72 14.53 -7.93
CA ILE A 66 -9.28 15.52 -6.94
C ILE A 66 -7.79 15.28 -6.68
N PHE A 67 -6.95 15.99 -7.42
CA PHE A 67 -5.48 15.97 -7.25
C PHE A 67 -4.93 17.26 -6.61
N SER A 68 -5.80 18.20 -6.22
CA SER A 68 -5.35 19.51 -5.74
C SER A 68 -4.79 19.43 -4.32
N ASN A 69 -3.51 19.81 -4.15
CA ASN A 69 -2.83 20.09 -2.88
C ASN A 69 -2.74 18.96 -1.84
N THR A 70 -2.96 17.70 -2.22
CA THR A 70 -2.72 16.57 -1.30
C THR A 70 -1.24 16.19 -1.28
N LEU A 71 -0.66 16.09 -0.08
CA LEU A 71 0.67 15.52 0.11
C LEU A 71 0.71 14.11 -0.54
N PRO A 72 1.81 13.74 -1.22
CA PRO A 72 1.85 12.54 -2.03
C PRO A 72 2.10 11.27 -1.20
N PHE A 73 1.26 11.04 -0.19
CA PHE A 73 1.38 9.91 0.73
C PHE A 73 1.26 8.56 0.03
N TRP A 74 0.66 8.50 -1.17
CA TRP A 74 0.66 7.28 -2.00
C TRP A 74 2.07 6.78 -2.34
N ILE A 75 3.08 7.67 -2.39
CA ILE A 75 4.49 7.32 -2.66
C ILE A 75 5.04 6.38 -1.57
N LEU A 76 4.49 6.42 -0.35
CA LEU A 76 4.87 5.48 0.72
C LEU A 76 4.70 4.02 0.31
N LYS A 77 3.76 3.73 -0.60
CA LYS A 77 3.56 2.38 -1.13
C LYS A 77 4.82 1.88 -1.83
N ASP A 78 5.35 2.67 -2.75
CA ASP A 78 6.53 2.32 -3.54
C ASP A 78 7.79 2.25 -2.66
N ILE A 79 7.93 3.19 -1.73
CA ILE A 79 9.01 3.16 -0.73
C ILE A 79 8.97 1.89 0.10
N GLY A 80 7.78 1.51 0.59
CA GLY A 80 7.60 0.30 1.38
C GLY A 80 7.92 -0.97 0.59
N ILE A 81 7.48 -1.06 -0.67
CA ILE A 81 7.82 -2.16 -1.58
C ILE A 81 9.34 -2.25 -1.78
N PHE A 82 10.00 -1.12 -2.02
CA PHE A 82 11.45 -1.07 -2.17
C PHE A 82 12.19 -1.60 -0.94
N ILE A 83 11.78 -1.18 0.27
CA ILE A 83 12.38 -1.66 1.53
C ILE A 83 12.24 -3.18 1.63
N ILE A 84 11.05 -3.73 1.40
CA ILE A 84 10.81 -5.18 1.50
C ILE A 84 11.62 -5.95 0.45
N ALA A 85 11.64 -5.49 -0.79
CA ALA A 85 12.40 -6.12 -1.88
C ALA A 85 13.91 -6.09 -1.60
N PHE A 86 14.43 -4.97 -1.12
CA PHE A 86 15.84 -4.82 -0.76
C PHE A 86 16.24 -5.76 0.38
N LEU A 87 15.44 -5.81 1.45
CA LEU A 87 15.67 -6.73 2.57
C LEU A 87 15.61 -8.19 2.13
N TYR A 88 14.68 -8.54 1.23
CA TYR A 88 14.58 -9.89 0.67
C TYR A 88 15.90 -10.29 -0.01
N VAL A 89 16.40 -9.44 -0.91
CA VAL A 89 17.67 -9.69 -1.63
C VAL A 89 18.85 -9.84 -0.66
N ILE A 90 18.97 -8.95 0.34
CA ILE A 90 20.05 -9.02 1.32
C ILE A 90 19.99 -10.32 2.12
N ASN A 91 18.80 -10.70 2.61
CA ASN A 91 18.67 -11.88 3.45
C ASN A 91 18.85 -13.18 2.67
N THR A 92 18.47 -13.21 1.39
CA THR A 92 18.73 -14.38 0.53
C THR A 92 20.21 -14.57 0.22
N ARG A 93 21.02 -13.50 0.20
CA ARG A 93 22.47 -13.59 -0.06
C ARG A 93 23.30 -13.96 1.17
N LYS A 94 22.71 -13.95 2.35
CA LYS A 94 23.37 -14.31 3.62
C LYS A 94 23.20 -15.79 3.99
N LYS A 95 22.38 -16.54 3.24
CA LYS A 95 22.27 -17.99 3.34
C LYS A 95 23.20 -18.65 2.33
#